data_AF-A0A517YZ63-F1
#
_entry.id   AF-A0A517YZ63-F1
#
_cell.length_a   1.000
_cell.length_b   1.000
_cell.length_c   1.000
_cell.angle_alpha   90.00
_cell.angle_beta   90.00
_cell.angle_gamma   90.00
#
_symmetry.space_group_name_H-M   'P 1'
#
loop_
_entity.id
_entity.type
_entity.pdbx_description
1 polymer ?
#
loop_
_entity_poly.entity_id
_entity_poly.type
_entity_poly.pdbx_seq_one_letter_code
_entity_poly.pdbx_strand_id
1 'polypeptide(L)'
;MKDMDIKTETQDQETKTEEKKIAVTEAIRYRKRAQAAEKSLEDMAQKVEQLNGELEDTRKTVSHLERRQRIDALLMDERAVDIEAARLLTEVSVESMDDPDIEMVVNDLKESKPYLFKSSQGSVARMMAPSDQIDTDRDVSNAATEAIQTGRRSDLLRYLRIKRTKI
;
A
#
# COMPACT_ATOMS: atom_id res chain seq x y z
N MET A 1 -45.48 87.64 -14.23
CA MET A 1 -46.02 86.29 -13.94
C MET A 1 -45.55 85.22 -14.94
N LYS A 2 -44.44 85.40 -15.69
CA LYS A 2 -43.91 84.37 -16.62
C LYS A 2 -42.58 83.76 -16.19
N ASP A 3 -41.92 84.30 -15.17
CA ASP A 3 -40.57 83.87 -14.74
C ASP A 3 -40.58 82.77 -13.65
N MET A 4 -41.75 82.36 -13.15
CA MET A 4 -41.87 81.27 -12.17
C MET A 4 -41.98 79.89 -12.82
N ASP A 5 -42.59 79.77 -14.00
CA ASP A 5 -42.81 78.46 -14.65
C ASP A 5 -41.52 77.88 -15.28
N ILE A 6 -40.58 78.73 -15.69
CA ILE A 6 -39.32 78.29 -16.33
C ILE A 6 -38.37 77.63 -15.32
N LYS A 7 -38.40 78.06 -14.04
CA LYS A 7 -37.52 77.51 -12.98
C LYS A 7 -37.95 76.12 -12.51
N THR A 8 -39.25 75.83 -12.54
CA THR A 8 -39.80 74.52 -12.16
C THR A 8 -39.48 73.44 -13.20
N GLU A 9 -39.51 73.76 -14.50
CA GLU A 9 -39.14 72.79 -15.54
C GLU A 9 -37.63 72.46 -15.56
N THR A 10 -36.77 73.41 -15.17
CA THR A 10 -35.32 73.17 -15.09
C THR A 10 -34.94 72.30 -13.89
N GLN A 11 -35.58 72.49 -12.72
CA GLN A 11 -35.36 71.64 -11.55
C GLN A 11 -35.87 70.20 -11.75
N ASP A 12 -36.98 70.00 -12.45
CA ASP A 12 -37.51 68.67 -12.77
C ASP A 12 -36.66 67.91 -13.81
N GLN A 13 -35.95 68.63 -14.69
CA GLN A 13 -35.01 68.02 -15.64
C GLN A 13 -33.67 67.65 -14.98
N GLU A 14 -33.16 68.46 -14.05
CA GLU A 14 -31.94 68.16 -13.30
C GLU A 14 -32.11 66.93 -12.40
N THR A 15 -33.23 66.83 -11.68
CA THR A 15 -33.56 65.68 -10.81
C THR A 15 -33.69 64.37 -11.59
N LYS A 16 -34.39 64.36 -12.72
CA LYS A 16 -34.47 63.18 -13.61
C LYS A 16 -33.10 62.76 -14.19
N THR A 17 -32.19 63.71 -14.37
CA THR A 17 -30.85 63.42 -14.91
C THR A 17 -29.94 62.85 -13.82
N GLU A 18 -30.04 63.36 -12.59
CA GLU A 18 -29.40 62.81 -11.39
C GLU A 18 -29.87 61.37 -11.10
N GLU A 19 -31.18 61.11 -11.10
CA GLU A 19 -31.74 59.76 -10.89
C GLU A 19 -31.24 58.75 -11.92
N LYS A 20 -31.14 59.15 -13.20
CA LYS A 20 -30.57 58.31 -14.26
C LYS A 20 -29.09 58.03 -14.02
N LYS A 21 -28.30 59.01 -13.58
CA LYS A 21 -26.88 58.80 -13.24
C LYS A 21 -26.75 57.84 -12.06
N ILE A 22 -27.58 58.00 -11.02
CA ILE A 22 -27.61 57.11 -9.86
C ILE A 22 -27.94 55.68 -10.31
N ALA A 23 -29.01 55.49 -11.08
CA ALA A 23 -29.40 54.18 -11.60
C ALA A 23 -28.29 53.52 -12.44
N VAL A 24 -27.59 54.28 -13.29
CA VAL A 24 -26.45 53.78 -14.07
C VAL A 24 -25.29 53.41 -13.16
N THR A 25 -24.95 54.23 -12.16
CA THR A 25 -23.86 53.90 -11.22
C THR A 25 -24.16 52.68 -10.37
N GLU A 26 -25.42 52.49 -9.95
CA GLU A 26 -25.86 51.29 -9.24
C GLU A 26 -25.80 50.06 -10.15
N ALA A 27 -26.29 50.15 -11.39
CA ALA A 27 -26.20 49.07 -12.36
C ALA A 27 -24.74 48.64 -12.61
N ILE A 28 -23.80 49.59 -12.70
CA ILE A 28 -22.36 49.30 -12.82
C ILE A 28 -21.84 48.58 -11.57
N ARG A 29 -22.21 49.02 -10.36
CA ARG A 29 -21.80 48.37 -9.11
C ARG A 29 -22.33 46.95 -9.00
N TYR A 30 -23.61 46.73 -9.33
CA TYR A 30 -24.21 45.41 -9.33
C TYR A 30 -23.56 44.49 -10.36
N ARG A 31 -23.33 44.98 -11.58
CA ARG A 31 -22.61 44.23 -12.61
C ARG A 31 -21.21 43.83 -12.15
N LYS A 32 -20.45 44.75 -11.57
CA LYS A 32 -19.09 44.46 -11.07
C LYS A 32 -19.11 43.43 -9.94
N ARG A 33 -20.10 43.50 -9.04
CA ARG A 33 -20.28 42.52 -7.96
C ARG A 33 -20.68 41.15 -8.51
N ALA A 34 -21.57 41.09 -9.48
CA ALA A 34 -21.97 39.84 -10.14
C ALA A 34 -20.78 39.19 -10.86
N GLN A 35 -20.01 39.96 -11.64
CA GLN A 35 -18.80 39.46 -12.30
C GLN A 35 -17.73 38.97 -11.31
N ALA A 36 -17.57 39.66 -10.17
CA ALA A 36 -16.66 39.21 -9.12
C ALA A 36 -17.15 37.91 -8.46
N ALA A 37 -18.46 37.76 -8.25
CA ALA A 37 -19.05 36.54 -7.73
C ALA A 37 -18.92 35.37 -8.72
N GLU A 38 -19.21 35.58 -10.00
CA GLU A 38 -19.01 34.60 -11.08
C GLU A 38 -17.55 34.14 -11.15
N LYS A 39 -16.60 35.08 -11.12
CA LYS A 39 -15.18 34.74 -11.10
C LYS A 39 -14.81 33.93 -9.86
N SER A 40 -15.31 34.30 -8.69
CA SER A 40 -15.04 33.54 -7.46
C SER A 40 -15.66 32.14 -7.50
N LEU A 41 -16.81 31.97 -8.13
CA LEU A 41 -17.43 30.65 -8.32
C LEU A 41 -16.59 29.79 -9.26
N GLU A 42 -16.09 30.36 -10.35
CA GLU A 42 -15.19 29.68 -11.27
C GLU A 42 -13.88 29.25 -10.58
N ASP A 43 -13.24 30.16 -9.83
CA ASP A 43 -12.03 29.87 -9.07
C ASP A 43 -12.27 28.75 -8.02
N MET A 44 -13.43 28.74 -7.37
CA MET A 44 -13.78 27.69 -6.40
C MET A 44 -14.11 26.37 -7.08
N ALA A 45 -14.81 26.39 -8.22
CA ALA A 45 -15.09 25.19 -9.00
C ALA A 45 -13.80 24.50 -9.46
N GLN A 46 -12.85 25.28 -9.98
CA GLN A 46 -11.52 24.77 -10.37
C GLN A 46 -10.77 24.14 -9.19
N LYS A 47 -10.82 24.78 -8.00
CA LYS A 47 -10.20 24.21 -6.79
C LYS A 47 -10.85 22.90 -6.36
N VAL A 48 -12.18 22.82 -6.43
CA VAL A 48 -12.91 21.59 -6.09
C VAL A 48 -12.54 20.47 -7.06
N GLU A 49 -12.46 20.76 -8.36
CA GLU A 49 -12.03 19.79 -9.37
C GLU A 49 -10.59 19.32 -9.13
N GLN A 50 -9.67 20.24 -8.89
CA GLN A 50 -8.27 19.91 -8.57
C GLN A 50 -8.17 19.04 -7.32
N LEU A 51 -8.82 19.43 -6.23
CA LEU A 51 -8.80 18.67 -4.97
C LEU A 51 -9.44 17.29 -5.13
N ASN A 52 -10.51 17.17 -5.92
CA ASN A 52 -11.11 15.87 -6.20
C ASN A 52 -10.16 14.97 -7.00
N GLY A 53 -9.43 15.51 -7.97
CA GLY A 53 -8.39 14.78 -8.69
C GLY A 53 -7.27 14.29 -7.76
N GLU A 54 -6.74 15.19 -6.93
CA GLU A 54 -5.73 14.84 -5.91
C GLU A 54 -6.24 13.78 -4.92
N LEU A 55 -7.51 13.85 -4.53
CA LEU A 55 -8.15 12.89 -3.65
C LEU A 55 -8.28 11.51 -4.33
N GLU A 56 -8.66 11.47 -5.60
CA GLU A 56 -8.75 10.22 -6.36
C GLU A 56 -7.36 9.56 -6.53
N ASP A 57 -6.34 10.35 -6.85
CA ASP A 57 -4.97 9.86 -7.00
C ASP A 57 -4.41 9.35 -5.67
N THR A 58 -4.65 10.08 -4.57
CA THR A 58 -4.25 9.63 -3.24
C THR A 58 -4.99 8.35 -2.81
N ARG A 59 -6.29 8.22 -3.12
CA ARG A 59 -7.02 6.96 -2.89
C ARG A 59 -6.44 5.79 -3.67
N LYS A 60 -6.09 6.00 -4.94
CA LYS A 60 -5.45 4.97 -5.78
C LYS A 60 -4.10 4.54 -5.21
N THR A 61 -3.27 5.50 -4.79
CA THR A 61 -1.95 5.19 -4.19
C THR A 61 -2.07 4.46 -2.86
N VAL A 62 -3.00 4.87 -1.97
CA VAL A 62 -3.26 4.18 -0.71
C VAL A 62 -3.74 2.76 -0.96
N SER A 63 -4.73 2.57 -1.84
CA SER A 63 -5.25 1.23 -2.19
C SER A 63 -4.15 0.33 -2.75
N HIS A 64 -3.29 0.87 -3.61
CA HIS A 64 -2.13 0.15 -4.15
C HIS A 64 -1.12 -0.25 -3.06
N LEU A 65 -0.82 0.66 -2.12
CA LEU A 65 0.10 0.38 -1.01
C LEU A 65 -0.47 -0.64 -0.02
N GLU A 66 -1.75 -0.54 0.33
CA GLU A 66 -2.43 -1.50 1.20
C GLU A 66 -2.44 -2.90 0.58
N ARG A 67 -2.74 -2.99 -0.72
CA ARG A 67 -2.68 -4.24 -1.48
C ARG A 67 -1.28 -4.83 -1.44
N ARG A 68 -0.26 -4.03 -1.72
CA ARG A 68 1.14 -4.45 -1.69
C ARG A 68 1.56 -4.93 -0.30
N GLN A 69 1.18 -4.20 0.75
CA GLN A 69 1.49 -4.60 2.13
C GLN A 69 0.83 -5.94 2.49
N ARG A 70 -0.41 -6.17 2.04
CA ARG A 70 -1.10 -7.45 2.25
C ARG A 70 -0.42 -8.61 1.53
N ILE A 71 0.01 -8.39 0.27
CA ILE A 71 0.80 -9.38 -0.49
C ILE A 71 2.11 -9.70 0.25
N ASP A 72 2.87 -8.67 0.66
CA ASP A 72 4.14 -8.85 1.34
C ASP A 72 3.95 -9.63 2.67
N ALA A 73 2.90 -9.33 3.44
CA ALA A 73 2.59 -10.06 4.67
C ALA A 73 2.30 -11.55 4.42
N LEU A 74 1.45 -11.87 3.44
CA LEU A 74 1.10 -13.25 3.10
C LEU A 74 2.31 -14.03 2.57
N LEU A 75 3.15 -13.40 1.74
CA LEU A 75 4.38 -14.03 1.24
C LEU A 75 5.40 -14.30 2.36
N MET A 76 5.49 -13.41 3.34
CA MET A 76 6.32 -13.63 4.52
C MET A 76 5.80 -14.79 5.38
N ASP A 77 4.49 -14.86 5.61
CA ASP A 77 3.85 -15.94 6.36
C ASP A 77 4.04 -17.29 5.68
N GLU A 78 3.96 -17.33 4.35
CA GLU A 78 4.23 -18.49 3.50
C GLU A 78 5.73 -18.79 3.29
N ARG A 79 6.62 -18.01 3.93
CA ARG A 79 8.08 -18.17 3.90
C ARG A 79 8.65 -18.14 2.48
N ALA A 80 8.24 -17.17 1.67
CA ALA A 80 8.87 -16.87 0.39
C ALA A 80 10.39 -16.67 0.57
N VAL A 81 11.18 -17.33 -0.28
CA VAL A 81 12.64 -17.20 -0.34
C VAL A 81 13.02 -15.89 -1.03
N ASP A 82 12.29 -15.56 -2.09
CA ASP A 82 12.45 -14.32 -2.86
C ASP A 82 11.10 -13.58 -2.86
N ILE A 83 10.96 -12.66 -1.91
CA ILE A 83 9.72 -11.88 -1.72
C ILE A 83 9.51 -10.94 -2.91
N GLU A 84 10.58 -10.40 -3.52
CA GLU A 84 10.45 -9.44 -4.60
C GLU A 84 9.95 -10.12 -5.88
N ALA A 85 10.54 -11.26 -6.25
CA ALA A 85 10.08 -12.04 -7.39
C ALA A 85 8.66 -12.59 -7.17
N ALA A 86 8.36 -13.09 -5.96
CA ALA A 86 7.03 -13.59 -5.64
C ALA A 86 5.98 -12.46 -5.69
N ARG A 87 6.28 -11.28 -5.14
CA ARG A 87 5.38 -10.11 -5.18
C ARG A 87 5.06 -9.72 -6.62
N LEU A 88 6.06 -9.57 -7.48
CA LEU A 88 5.84 -9.19 -8.88
C LEU A 88 4.92 -10.17 -9.60
N LEU A 89 5.07 -11.47 -9.34
CA LEU A 89 4.22 -12.49 -9.92
C LEU A 89 2.79 -12.43 -9.37
N THR A 90 2.64 -12.24 -8.06
CA THR A 90 1.34 -12.08 -7.41
C THR A 90 0.63 -10.81 -7.91
N GLU A 91 1.33 -9.68 -8.04
CA GLU A 91 0.77 -8.42 -8.55
C GLU A 91 0.24 -8.58 -9.99
N VAL A 92 1.01 -9.20 -10.88
CA VAL A 92 0.58 -9.49 -12.26
C VAL A 92 -0.66 -10.38 -12.30
N SER A 93 -0.72 -11.41 -11.43
CA SER A 93 -1.88 -12.29 -11.33
C SER A 93 -3.11 -11.57 -10.78
N VAL A 94 -2.94 -10.73 -9.75
CA VAL A 94 -4.02 -9.95 -9.12
C VAL A 94 -4.59 -8.90 -10.07
N GLU A 95 -3.76 -8.24 -10.89
CA GLU A 95 -4.22 -7.25 -11.88
C GLU A 95 -5.04 -7.86 -13.02
N SER A 96 -4.91 -9.18 -13.25
CA SER A 96 -5.69 -9.91 -14.26
C SER A 96 -7.07 -10.38 -13.77
N MET A 97 -7.41 -10.14 -12.49
CA MET A 97 -8.65 -10.60 -11.86
C MET A 97 -9.55 -9.41 -11.49
N ASP A 98 -10.86 -9.56 -11.71
CA ASP A 98 -11.86 -8.53 -11.37
C ASP A 98 -12.12 -8.45 -9.85
N ASP A 99 -12.06 -9.58 -9.15
CA ASP A 99 -12.18 -9.69 -7.68
C ASP A 99 -11.07 -10.60 -7.13
N PRO A 100 -9.87 -10.05 -6.86
CA PRO A 100 -8.71 -10.84 -6.52
C PRO A 100 -8.70 -11.27 -5.05
N ASP A 101 -8.80 -12.57 -4.82
CA ASP A 101 -8.43 -13.19 -3.55
C ASP A 101 -6.91 -13.39 -3.48
N ILE A 102 -6.23 -12.50 -2.76
CA ILE A 102 -4.77 -12.49 -2.65
C ILE A 102 -4.25 -13.79 -1.99
N GLU A 103 -5.00 -14.38 -1.05
CA GLU A 103 -4.59 -15.62 -0.39
C GLU A 103 -4.60 -16.78 -1.37
N MET A 104 -5.64 -16.86 -2.20
CA MET A 104 -5.76 -17.86 -3.26
C MET A 104 -4.61 -17.70 -4.27
N VAL A 105 -4.32 -16.47 -4.73
CA VAL A 105 -3.22 -16.24 -5.68
C VAL A 105 -1.86 -16.62 -5.11
N VAL A 106 -1.61 -16.36 -3.82
CA VAL A 106 -0.35 -16.78 -3.17
C VAL A 106 -0.26 -18.30 -3.08
N ASN A 107 -1.35 -18.99 -2.78
CA ASN A 107 -1.39 -20.46 -2.77
C ASN A 107 -1.18 -21.04 -4.17
N ASP A 108 -1.83 -20.51 -5.19
CA ASP A 108 -1.63 -20.90 -6.59
C ASP A 108 -0.19 -20.67 -7.04
N LEU A 109 0.43 -19.57 -6.59
CA LEU A 109 1.84 -19.28 -6.85
C LEU A 109 2.76 -20.30 -6.17
N LYS A 110 2.42 -20.74 -4.97
CA LYS A 110 3.16 -21.77 -4.23
C LYS A 110 3.06 -23.14 -4.89
N GLU A 111 1.90 -23.51 -5.42
CA GLU A 111 1.70 -24.76 -6.16
C GLU A 111 2.41 -24.74 -7.52
N SER A 112 2.30 -23.64 -8.27
CA SER A 112 2.89 -23.51 -9.60
C SER A 112 4.39 -23.27 -9.58
N LYS A 113 4.91 -22.55 -8.58
CA LYS A 113 6.32 -22.15 -8.45
C LYS A 113 6.86 -22.43 -7.04
N PRO A 114 6.95 -23.70 -6.63
CA PRO A 114 7.36 -24.08 -5.28
C PRO A 114 8.78 -23.64 -4.92
N TYR A 115 9.65 -23.40 -5.90
CA TYR A 115 11.03 -22.93 -5.69
C TYR A 115 11.11 -21.51 -5.13
N LEU A 116 10.04 -20.71 -5.22
CA LEU A 116 9.96 -19.38 -4.60
C LEU A 116 9.68 -19.43 -3.10
N PHE A 117 9.32 -20.59 -2.57
CA PHE A 117 8.92 -20.77 -1.17
C PHE A 117 9.86 -21.75 -0.48
N LYS A 118 10.10 -21.53 0.81
CA LYS A 118 10.83 -22.51 1.62
C LYS A 118 9.93 -23.73 1.77
N SER A 119 10.37 -24.88 1.24
CA SER A 119 9.72 -26.16 1.52
C SER A 119 9.68 -26.38 3.03
N SER A 120 8.47 -26.53 3.59
CA SER A 120 8.31 -26.91 5.01
C SER A 120 8.77 -28.35 5.25
N GLN A 121 8.82 -29.15 4.19
CA GLN A 121 9.56 -30.39 4.17
C GLN A 121 11.04 -30.04 4.08
N GLY A 122 11.80 -30.41 5.12
CA GLY A 122 13.25 -30.48 5.03
C GLY A 122 13.63 -31.21 3.76
N SER A 123 13.92 -30.44 2.72
CA SER A 123 14.53 -30.88 1.49
C SER A 123 15.95 -31.25 1.87
N VAL A 124 16.08 -32.45 2.42
CA VAL A 124 17.33 -33.18 2.38
C VAL A 124 17.59 -33.36 0.90
N ALA A 125 18.34 -32.42 0.33
CA ALA A 125 18.98 -32.63 -0.94
C ALA A 125 19.77 -33.94 -0.79
N ARG A 126 19.18 -35.05 -1.23
CA ARG A 126 19.90 -36.30 -1.52
C ARG A 126 20.77 -36.03 -2.74
N MET A 127 21.75 -35.14 -2.58
CA MET A 127 22.97 -35.23 -3.34
C MET A 127 23.68 -36.48 -2.82
N MET A 128 24.16 -37.28 -3.76
CA MET A 128 24.78 -38.59 -3.60
C MET A 128 26.04 -38.53 -2.72
N ALA A 129 25.87 -38.39 -1.41
CA ALA A 129 26.92 -38.44 -0.40
C ALA A 129 26.40 -39.23 0.81
N PRO A 130 27.18 -40.16 1.39
CA PRO A 130 26.83 -40.76 2.66
C PRO A 130 26.93 -39.67 3.74
N SER A 131 25.79 -39.11 4.14
CA SER A 131 25.73 -38.12 5.22
C SER A 131 25.87 -38.84 6.56
N ASP A 132 27.12 -39.03 7.00
CA ASP A 132 27.43 -39.42 8.38
C ASP A 132 27.71 -38.18 9.24
N GLN A 133 26.82 -37.18 9.13
CA GLN A 133 26.75 -36.06 10.07
C GLN A 133 25.55 -36.30 11.00
N ILE A 134 25.62 -37.41 11.71
CA ILE A 134 24.95 -37.48 13.00
C ILE A 134 25.69 -36.52 13.91
N ASP A 135 24.97 -35.81 14.76
CA ASP A 135 25.46 -34.79 15.68
C ASP A 135 26.42 -35.45 16.70
N THR A 136 27.65 -35.74 16.26
CA THR A 136 28.56 -36.72 16.89
C THR A 136 28.91 -36.35 18.32
N ASP A 137 28.84 -35.07 18.70
CA ASP A 137 29.01 -34.65 20.10
C ASP A 137 27.86 -35.08 21.01
N ARG A 138 26.62 -34.96 20.53
CA ARG A 138 25.45 -35.39 21.28
C ARG A 138 25.42 -36.90 21.42
N ASP A 139 25.81 -37.62 20.38
CA ASP A 139 25.87 -39.08 20.39
C ASP A 139 26.95 -39.63 21.33
N VAL A 140 28.12 -39.00 21.39
CA VAL A 140 29.17 -39.36 22.34
C VAL A 140 28.73 -39.10 23.78
N SER A 141 28.07 -37.97 24.04
CA SER A 141 27.54 -37.63 25.37
C SER A 141 26.44 -38.61 25.82
N ASN A 142 25.51 -38.96 24.92
CA ASN A 142 24.46 -39.93 25.19
C ASN A 142 25.03 -41.33 25.42
N ALA A 143 25.99 -41.78 24.60
CA ALA A 143 26.64 -43.07 24.80
C ALA A 143 27.49 -43.12 26.09
N ALA A 144 28.06 -41.98 26.53
CA ALA A 144 28.78 -41.89 27.79
C ALA A 144 27.84 -42.02 28.99
N THR A 145 26.72 -41.30 28.98
CA THR A 145 25.73 -41.34 30.06
C THR A 145 25.07 -42.73 30.16
N GLU A 146 24.77 -43.36 29.03
CA GLU A 146 24.25 -44.73 28.97
C GLU A 146 25.24 -45.75 29.56
N ALA A 147 26.53 -45.67 29.20
CA ALA A 147 27.55 -46.55 29.75
C ALA A 147 27.77 -46.37 31.26
N ILE A 148 27.64 -45.13 31.78
CA ILE A 148 27.71 -44.84 33.22
C ILE A 148 26.50 -45.41 33.95
N GLN A 149 25.31 -45.28 33.38
CA GLN A 149 24.06 -45.73 33.99
C GLN A 149 23.93 -47.26 34.02
N THR A 150 24.30 -47.94 32.93
CA THR A 150 24.12 -49.39 32.81
C THR A 150 25.31 -50.19 33.34
N GLY A 151 26.52 -49.61 33.32
CA GLY A 151 27.76 -50.28 33.69
C GLY A 151 28.13 -51.47 32.79
N ARG A 152 27.45 -51.64 31.65
CA ARG A 152 27.63 -52.80 30.77
C ARG A 152 28.81 -52.61 29.83
N ARG A 153 29.56 -53.69 29.61
CA ARG A 153 30.72 -53.71 28.69
C ARG A 153 30.33 -53.36 27.25
N SER A 154 29.15 -53.78 26.79
CA SER A 154 28.64 -53.46 25.45
C SER A 154 28.55 -51.96 25.20
N ASP A 155 28.06 -51.23 26.21
CA ASP A 155 27.71 -49.82 26.10
C ASP A 155 28.98 -48.98 26.19
N LEU A 156 29.95 -49.40 27.02
CA LEU A 156 31.30 -48.85 27.03
C LEU A 156 32.01 -49.02 25.68
N LEU A 157 31.93 -50.20 25.06
CA LEU A 157 32.56 -50.44 23.76
C LEU A 157 31.92 -49.62 22.64
N ARG A 158 30.61 -49.40 22.70
CA ARG A 158 29.88 -48.51 21.79
C ARG A 158 30.39 -47.07 21.93
N TYR A 159 30.46 -46.54 23.17
CA TYR A 159 31.03 -45.22 23.44
C TYR A 159 32.46 -45.07 22.92
N LEU A 160 33.35 -46.03 23.21
CA LEU A 160 34.75 -45.99 22.77
C LEU A 160 34.90 -46.02 21.24
N ARG A 161 34.01 -46.74 20.54
CA ARG A 161 33.98 -46.77 19.07
C ARG A 161 33.62 -45.40 18.50
N ILE A 162 32.56 -44.77 19.01
CA ILE A 162 32.11 -43.44 18.57
C ILE A 162 33.15 -42.35 18.93
N LYS A 163 33.81 -42.47 20.09
CA LYS A 163 34.90 -41.56 20.48
C LYS A 163 36.11 -41.68 19.54
N ARG A 164 36.44 -42.88 19.08
CA ARG A 164 37.58 -43.12 18.18
C ARG A 164 37.35 -42.57 16.78
N THR A 165 36.13 -42.57 16.28
CA THR A 165 35.80 -41.99 14.97
C THR A 165 35.85 -40.45 14.97
N LYS A 166 35.97 -39.83 16.15
CA LYS A 166 36.07 -38.38 16.34
C LYS A 166 37.51 -37.83 16.40
N ILE A 167 38.52 -38.71 16.44
CA ILE A 167 39.96 -38.37 16.43
C ILE A 167 40.52 -38.70 15.05
#